data_AF-A0A3P3VUF4-F1
#
_entry.id   AF-A0A3P3VUF4-F1
#
_cell.length_a   1.000
_cell.length_b   1.000
_cell.length_c   1.000
_cell.angle_alpha   90.00
_cell.angle_beta   90.00
_cell.angle_gamma   90.00
#
_symmetry.space_group_name_H-M   'P 1'
#
loop_
_entity.id
_entity.type
_entity.pdbx_description
1 polymer ?
#
loop_
_entity_poly.entity_id
_entity_poly.type
_entity_poly.pdbx_seq_one_letter_code
_entity_poly.pdbx_strand_id
1 'polypeptide(L)'
;MRAVLAAHLWAVQVLNTRANPGDASFAAQKSVLEVLARAGFSLKARANALAILDAFVLGFATQEAMLAEVGVEVRPEELAEGMPLDAFPRIGELAAAYVDGQVRFGDAFEVGLGVVLDGIARFRNETDISH
;
A
#
# COMPACT_ATOMS: atom_id res chain seq x y z
N MET A 1 4.11 -2.33 -12.76
CA MET A 1 2.85 -2.48 -12.00
C MET A 1 2.56 -1.25 -11.14
N ARG A 2 3.51 -0.79 -10.29
CA ARG A 2 3.38 0.46 -9.51
C ARG A 2 3.02 1.71 -10.32
N ALA A 3 3.77 2.01 -11.39
CA ALA A 3 3.51 3.16 -12.25
C ALA A 3 2.17 3.10 -13.01
N VAL A 4 1.64 1.90 -13.27
CA VAL A 4 0.35 1.68 -13.96
C VAL A 4 -0.82 1.84 -12.98
N LEU A 5 -0.62 1.49 -11.70
CA LEU A 5 -1.60 1.68 -10.64
C LEU A 5 -1.67 3.16 -10.19
N ALA A 6 -0.53 3.86 -10.14
CA ALA A 6 -0.47 5.29 -9.84
C ALA A 6 -1.15 6.17 -10.91
N ALA A 7 -1.13 5.76 -12.18
CA ALA A 7 -1.80 6.48 -13.28
C ALA A 7 -3.32 6.24 -13.39
N HIS A 8 -3.85 5.22 -12.70
CA HIS A 8 -5.24 4.77 -12.85
C HIS A 8 -5.90 4.50 -11.49
N LEU A 9 -5.89 5.48 -10.61
CA LEU A 9 -6.54 5.39 -9.29
C LEU A 9 -8.06 5.31 -9.31
N TRP A 10 -8.69 5.59 -10.44
CA TRP A 10 -10.09 5.21 -10.65
C TRP A 10 -10.26 3.69 -10.78
N ALA A 11 -9.22 2.91 -11.12
CA ALA A 11 -9.36 1.47 -11.30
C ALA A 11 -9.52 0.72 -9.98
N VAL A 12 -8.94 1.11 -8.84
CA VAL A 12 -9.07 0.28 -7.62
C VAL A 12 -10.41 0.48 -6.90
N GLN A 13 -11.07 1.64 -7.05
CA GLN A 13 -12.45 1.84 -6.62
C GLN A 13 -13.50 1.50 -7.70
N VAL A 14 -13.23 1.68 -9.00
CA VAL A 14 -14.16 1.26 -10.08
C VAL A 14 -14.10 -0.25 -10.36
N LEU A 15 -12.98 -0.95 -10.08
CA LEU A 15 -12.90 -2.43 -10.14
C LEU A 15 -13.66 -3.11 -9.00
N ASN A 16 -13.89 -2.42 -7.87
CA ASN A 16 -14.65 -2.97 -6.74
C ASN A 16 -16.13 -2.55 -6.71
N THR A 17 -16.55 -1.57 -7.54
CA THR A 17 -17.94 -1.06 -7.55
C THR A 17 -18.70 -1.24 -8.87
N ARG A 18 -18.12 -1.89 -9.88
CA ARG A 18 -18.88 -2.37 -11.05
C ARG A 18 -18.92 -3.89 -11.05
N ALA A 19 -20.11 -4.42 -11.24
CA ALA A 19 -20.52 -5.83 -11.13
C ALA A 19 -19.86 -6.79 -12.16
N ASN A 20 -18.60 -6.59 -12.55
CA ASN A 20 -17.78 -7.58 -13.22
C ASN A 20 -16.28 -7.22 -13.10
N PRO A 21 -15.54 -7.73 -12.10
CA PRO A 21 -14.08 -7.63 -12.07
C PRO A 21 -13.53 -8.45 -13.24
N GLY A 22 -12.83 -7.83 -14.19
CA GLY A 22 -12.35 -8.53 -15.39
C GLY A 22 -11.35 -9.67 -15.10
N ASP A 23 -11.16 -10.57 -16.08
CA ASP A 23 -10.31 -11.77 -16.00
C ASP A 23 -8.87 -11.50 -15.52
N ALA A 24 -8.32 -10.31 -15.81
CA ALA A 24 -6.98 -9.92 -15.42
C ALA A 24 -6.80 -9.76 -13.89
N SER A 25 -7.80 -9.20 -13.19
CA SER A 25 -7.74 -9.03 -11.72
C SER A 25 -7.84 -10.38 -11.01
N PHE A 26 -8.71 -11.26 -11.49
CA PHE A 26 -8.81 -12.63 -10.98
C PHE A 26 -7.56 -13.45 -11.28
N ALA A 27 -6.88 -13.24 -12.41
CA ALA A 27 -5.63 -13.91 -12.72
C ALA A 27 -4.50 -13.53 -11.74
N ALA A 28 -4.42 -12.26 -11.33
CA ALA A 28 -3.46 -11.79 -10.34
C ALA A 28 -3.71 -12.42 -8.96
N GLN A 29 -4.96 -12.34 -8.47
CA GLN A 29 -5.35 -12.95 -7.19
C GLN A 29 -5.15 -14.47 -7.18
N LYS A 30 -5.51 -15.15 -8.27
CA LYS A 30 -5.26 -16.59 -8.45
C LYS A 30 -3.77 -16.92 -8.33
N SER A 31 -2.90 -16.15 -8.98
CA SER A 31 -1.45 -16.37 -8.93
C SER A 31 -0.90 -16.24 -7.51
N VAL A 32 -1.35 -15.24 -6.74
CA VAL A 32 -0.99 -15.06 -5.33
C VAL A 32 -1.46 -16.25 -4.49
N LEU A 33 -2.72 -16.67 -4.66
CA LEU A 33 -3.29 -17.82 -3.94
C LEU A 33 -2.56 -19.13 -4.26
N GLU A 34 -2.14 -19.33 -5.51
CA GLU A 34 -1.33 -20.48 -5.92
C GLU A 34 0.06 -20.47 -5.28
N VAL A 35 0.74 -19.31 -5.26
CA VAL A 35 2.05 -19.17 -4.61
C VAL A 35 1.94 -19.49 -3.12
N LEU A 36 0.95 -18.93 -2.42
CA LEU A 36 0.74 -19.20 -1.01
C LEU A 36 0.37 -20.66 -0.74
N ALA A 37 -0.42 -21.29 -1.63
CA ALA A 37 -0.76 -22.72 -1.53
C ALA A 37 0.51 -23.59 -1.67
N ARG A 38 1.36 -23.30 -2.65
CA ARG A 38 2.64 -24.00 -2.85
C ARG A 38 3.60 -23.78 -1.68
N ALA A 39 3.52 -22.63 -1.02
CA ALA A 39 4.30 -22.32 0.18
C ALA A 39 3.79 -23.01 1.46
N GLY A 40 2.66 -23.73 1.40
CA GLY A 40 2.10 -24.51 2.51
C GLY A 40 1.10 -23.77 3.39
N PHE A 41 0.55 -22.64 2.95
CA PHE A 41 -0.45 -21.89 3.72
C PHE A 41 -1.80 -22.63 3.77
N SER A 42 -2.44 -22.63 4.94
CA SER A 42 -3.83 -23.08 5.09
C SER A 42 -4.80 -22.24 4.24
N LEU A 43 -6.03 -22.70 4.00
CA LEU A 43 -7.03 -21.91 3.26
C LEU A 43 -7.34 -20.58 3.96
N LYS A 44 -7.50 -20.61 5.29
CA LYS A 44 -7.73 -19.41 6.10
C LYS A 44 -6.53 -18.45 6.05
N ALA A 45 -5.31 -18.98 6.16
CA ALA A 45 -4.11 -18.17 6.07
C ALA A 45 -3.95 -17.52 4.69
N ARG A 46 -4.31 -18.23 3.61
CA ARG A 46 -4.33 -17.67 2.24
C ARG A 46 -5.31 -16.52 2.10
N ALA A 47 -6.53 -16.67 2.62
CA ALA A 47 -7.55 -15.62 2.57
C ALA A 47 -7.10 -14.37 3.34
N ASN A 48 -6.56 -14.54 4.55
CA ASN A 48 -6.04 -13.45 5.36
C ASN A 48 -4.86 -12.74 4.68
N ALA A 49 -3.91 -13.51 4.14
CA ALA A 49 -2.75 -12.96 3.43
C ALA A 49 -3.16 -12.11 2.22
N LEU A 50 -4.12 -12.60 1.42
CA LEU A 50 -4.63 -11.86 0.26
C LEU A 50 -5.30 -10.55 0.69
N ALA A 51 -6.17 -10.58 1.71
CA ALA A 51 -6.86 -9.38 2.20
C ALA A 51 -5.88 -8.33 2.75
N ILE A 52 -4.84 -8.75 3.47
CA ILE A 52 -3.81 -7.87 4.03
C ILE A 52 -2.98 -7.23 2.90
N LEU A 53 -2.55 -8.02 1.92
CA LEU A 53 -1.79 -7.51 0.77
C LEU A 53 -2.62 -6.51 -0.05
N ASP A 54 -3.88 -6.82 -0.33
CA ASP A 54 -4.77 -5.94 -1.07
C ASP A 54 -5.00 -4.62 -0.32
N ALA A 55 -5.25 -4.67 0.99
CA ALA A 55 -5.42 -3.48 1.83
C ALA A 55 -4.14 -2.62 1.88
N PHE A 56 -2.97 -3.25 2.01
CA PHE A 56 -1.67 -2.58 2.01
C PHE A 56 -1.42 -1.84 0.69
N VAL A 57 -1.57 -2.53 -0.44
CA VAL A 57 -1.34 -1.95 -1.78
C VAL A 57 -2.35 -0.83 -2.06
N LEU A 58 -3.62 -1.03 -1.72
CA LEU A 58 -4.64 -0.01 -1.90
C LEU A 58 -4.36 1.24 -1.04
N GLY A 59 -3.93 1.06 0.20
CA GLY A 59 -3.57 2.17 1.10
C GLY A 59 -2.46 3.04 0.53
N PHE A 60 -1.36 2.41 0.09
CA PHE A 60 -0.26 3.11 -0.57
C PHE A 60 -0.68 3.79 -1.86
N ALA A 61 -1.40 3.10 -2.74
CA ALA A 61 -1.88 3.69 -3.98
C ALA A 61 -2.76 4.93 -3.72
N THR A 62 -3.65 4.86 -2.72
CA THR A 62 -4.53 5.96 -2.34
C THR A 62 -3.74 7.16 -1.83
N GLN A 63 -2.75 6.93 -0.97
CA GLN A 63 -1.89 7.99 -0.45
C GLN A 63 -1.00 8.61 -1.53
N GLU A 64 -0.39 7.80 -2.41
CA GLU A 64 0.37 8.30 -3.57
C GLU A 64 -0.49 9.21 -4.46
N ALA A 65 -1.76 8.85 -4.69
CA ALA A 65 -2.70 9.68 -5.45
C ALA A 65 -2.95 11.03 -4.79
N MET A 66 -3.28 11.01 -3.50
CA MET A 66 -3.58 12.22 -2.74
C MET A 66 -2.35 13.14 -2.72
N LEU A 67 -1.16 12.59 -2.51
CA LEU A 67 0.09 13.34 -2.51
C LEU A 67 0.43 13.90 -3.90
N ALA A 68 0.13 13.18 -4.98
CA ALA A 68 0.28 13.67 -6.34
C ALA A 68 -0.67 14.84 -6.64
N GLU A 69 -1.92 14.79 -6.16
CA GLU A 69 -2.90 15.88 -6.33
C GLU A 69 -2.47 17.16 -5.61
N VAL A 70 -1.97 17.06 -4.39
CA VAL A 70 -1.48 18.23 -3.64
C VAL A 70 -0.04 18.63 -4.03
N GLY A 71 0.60 17.85 -4.89
CA GLY A 71 1.93 18.14 -5.43
C GLY A 71 3.07 18.02 -4.42
N VAL A 72 2.93 17.25 -3.34
CA VAL A 72 3.95 17.14 -2.27
C VAL A 72 5.30 16.70 -2.84
N GLU A 73 5.31 15.78 -3.80
CA GLU A 73 6.56 15.29 -4.42
C GLU A 73 7.16 16.26 -5.46
N VAL A 74 6.38 17.25 -5.91
CA VAL A 74 6.79 18.19 -6.98
C VAL A 74 7.10 19.58 -6.42
N ARG A 75 6.41 19.99 -5.35
CA ARG A 75 6.47 21.32 -4.73
C ARG A 75 6.41 21.21 -3.19
N PRO A 76 7.37 20.50 -2.56
CA PRO A 76 7.36 20.29 -1.12
C PRO A 76 7.50 21.59 -0.31
N GLU A 77 8.21 22.59 -0.86
CA GLU A 77 8.41 23.91 -0.25
C GLU A 77 7.10 24.68 -0.10
N GLU A 78 6.28 24.75 -1.16
CA GLU A 78 4.98 25.43 -1.15
C GLU A 78 4.00 24.83 -0.12
N LEU A 79 4.09 23.51 0.10
CA LEU A 79 3.27 22.83 1.08
C LEU A 79 3.73 23.15 2.52
N ALA A 80 5.05 23.22 2.74
CA ALA A 80 5.63 23.53 4.04
C ALA A 80 5.31 24.97 4.50
N GLU A 81 5.31 25.94 3.58
CA GLU A 81 4.96 27.34 3.85
C GLU A 81 3.52 27.50 4.37
N GLY A 82 2.60 26.63 3.96
CA GLY A 82 1.20 26.64 4.38
C GLY A 82 0.93 26.01 5.75
N MET A 83 1.94 25.43 6.40
CA MET A 83 1.79 24.65 7.63
C MET A 83 2.33 25.39 8.86
N PRO A 84 1.68 25.28 10.04
CA PRO A 84 2.18 25.89 11.27
C PRO A 84 3.33 25.06 11.88
N LEU A 85 4.42 24.86 11.14
CA LEU A 85 5.53 23.97 11.51
C LEU A 85 6.23 24.40 12.80
N ASP A 86 6.24 25.69 13.11
CA ASP A 86 6.77 26.23 14.37
C ASP A 86 6.05 25.67 15.62
N ALA A 87 4.77 25.31 15.48
CA ALA A 87 3.98 24.70 16.56
C ALA A 87 4.18 23.17 16.65
N PHE A 88 4.76 22.55 15.61
CA PHE A 88 4.88 21.10 15.49
C PHE A 88 6.29 20.70 15.05
N PRO A 89 7.30 20.80 15.93
CA PRO A 89 8.72 20.69 15.55
C PRO A 89 9.09 19.35 14.88
N ARG A 90 8.44 18.23 15.27
CA ARG A 90 8.67 16.92 14.63
C ARG A 90 8.07 16.81 13.22
N ILE A 91 6.99 17.54 12.97
CA ILE A 91 6.40 17.64 11.63
C ILE A 91 7.27 18.57 10.78
N GLY A 92 7.81 19.66 11.36
CA GLY A 92 8.77 20.54 10.71
C GLY A 92 10.05 19.81 10.27
N GLU A 93 10.63 18.98 11.15
CA GLU A 93 11.79 18.13 10.83
C GLU A 93 11.51 17.21 9.64
N LEU A 94 10.33 16.56 9.63
CA LEU A 94 9.94 15.68 8.54
C LEU A 94 9.68 16.46 7.24
N ALA A 95 9.02 17.62 7.30
CA ALA A 95 8.76 18.47 6.15
C ALA A 95 10.07 18.96 5.50
N ALA A 96 11.05 19.38 6.31
CA ALA A 96 12.38 19.74 5.83
C ALA A 96 13.08 18.56 5.14
N ALA A 97 12.97 17.35 5.68
CA ALA A 97 13.54 16.15 5.05
C ALA A 97 12.87 15.80 3.70
N TYR A 98 11.58 16.11 3.52
CA TYR A 98 10.89 16.00 2.23
C TYR A 98 11.35 17.08 1.24
N VAL A 99 11.49 18.33 1.69
CA VAL A 99 11.99 19.46 0.88
C VAL A 99 13.40 19.19 0.38
N ASP A 100 14.30 18.73 1.26
CA ASP A 100 15.68 18.41 0.94
C ASP A 100 15.82 17.09 0.13
N GLY A 101 14.71 16.39 -0.12
CA GLY A 101 14.67 15.15 -0.89
C GLY A 101 15.29 13.94 -0.19
N GLN A 102 15.56 14.04 1.13
CA GLN A 102 16.08 12.94 1.95
C GLN A 102 15.04 11.84 2.19
N VAL A 103 13.76 12.22 2.17
CA VAL A 103 12.63 11.30 2.33
C VAL A 103 11.72 11.39 1.11
N ARG A 104 11.34 10.23 0.57
CA ARG A 104 10.31 10.11 -0.46
C ARG A 104 9.25 9.13 0.00
N PHE A 105 7.98 9.48 -0.19
CA PHE A 105 6.89 8.62 0.26
C PHE A 105 6.94 7.26 -0.44
N GLY A 106 7.26 7.26 -1.74
CA GLY A 106 7.39 6.03 -2.53
C GLY A 106 8.45 5.03 -2.03
N ASP A 107 9.41 5.46 -1.19
CA ASP A 107 10.43 4.56 -0.62
C ASP A 107 9.85 3.72 0.53
N ALA A 108 8.83 4.23 1.22
CA ALA A 108 8.17 3.54 2.32
C ALA A 108 7.39 2.29 1.86
N PHE A 109 7.05 2.19 0.57
CA PHE A 109 6.33 1.05 0.02
C PHE A 109 7.12 -0.26 0.18
N GLU A 110 8.39 -0.28 -0.22
CA GLU A 110 9.22 -1.51 -0.16
C GLU A 110 9.50 -1.92 1.29
N VAL A 111 9.75 -0.94 2.16
CA VAL A 111 9.91 -1.17 3.60
C VAL A 111 8.65 -1.79 4.20
N GLY A 112 7.48 -1.18 3.92
CA GLY A 112 6.19 -1.67 4.39
C GLY A 112 5.84 -3.06 3.84
N LEU A 113 6.17 -3.31 2.57
CA LEU A 113 5.93 -4.61 1.94
C LEU A 113 6.73 -5.71 2.62
N GLY A 114 8.01 -5.45 2.95
CA GLY A 114 8.83 -6.36 3.74
C GLY A 114 8.18 -6.69 5.09
N VAL A 115 7.73 -5.67 5.83
CA VAL A 115 7.05 -5.86 7.13
C VAL A 115 5.77 -6.70 6.99
N VAL A 116 4.96 -6.44 5.97
CA VAL A 116 3.72 -7.19 5.71
C VAL A 116 4.02 -8.64 5.35
N LEU A 117 4.98 -8.89 4.45
CA LEU A 117 5.35 -10.24 4.03
C LEU A 117 5.94 -11.05 5.19
N ASP A 118 6.76 -10.44 6.03
CA ASP A 118 7.29 -11.05 7.25
C ASP A 118 6.17 -11.41 8.23
N GLY A 119 5.15 -10.55 8.37
CA GLY A 119 3.95 -10.83 9.15
C GLY A 119 3.16 -12.01 8.58
N ILE A 120 2.94 -12.03 7.27
CA ILE A 120 2.24 -13.10 6.55
C ILE A 120 2.95 -14.45 6.73
N ALA A 121 4.27 -14.47 6.65
CA ALA A 121 5.06 -15.69 6.82
C ALA A 121 4.85 -16.35 8.21
N ARG A 122 4.54 -15.56 9.25
CA ARG A 122 4.39 -16.06 10.63
C ARG A 122 3.10 -16.84 10.85
N PHE A 123 2.01 -16.51 10.15
CA PHE A 123 0.71 -17.17 10.33
C PHE A 123 0.39 -18.25 9.30
N ARG A 124 1.41 -18.75 8.59
CA ARG A 124 1.29 -19.80 7.57
C ARG A 124 0.44 -20.98 8.01
N ASN A 125 0.61 -21.37 9.27
CA ASN A 125 -0.05 -22.51 9.90
C ASN A 125 -0.91 -22.07 11.10
N GLU A 126 -1.50 -20.86 11.12
CA GLU A 126 -2.44 -20.52 12.19
C GLU A 126 -3.64 -21.47 12.16
N THR A 127 -3.46 -22.56 12.91
CA THR A 127 -4.42 -23.58 13.30
C THR A 127 -5.43 -22.87 14.18
N ASP A 128 -6.68 -22.89 13.72
CA ASP A 128 -7.87 -22.95 14.56
C ASP A 128 -7.68 -22.44 16.01
N ILE A 129 -7.75 -21.13 16.21
CA ILE A 129 -8.18 -20.63 17.52
C ILE A 129 -9.69 -20.88 17.55
N SER A 130 -10.06 -22.09 17.95
CA SER A 130 -11.43 -22.42 18.34
C SER A 130 -11.81 -21.49 19.50
N HIS A 131 -12.90 -20.74 19.30
CA HIS A 131 -13.72 -20.19 20.38
C HIS A 131 -15.11 -20.81 20.27
#